data_AF-A0A845ZUM0-F1
#
_entry.id   AF-A0A845ZUM0-F1
#
_cell.length_a   1.000
_cell.length_b   1.000
_cell.length_c   1.000
_cell.angle_alpha   90.00
_cell.angle_beta   90.00
_cell.angle_gamma   90.00
#
_symmetry.space_group_name_H-M   'P 1'
#
loop_
_entity.id
_entity.type
_entity.pdbx_description
1 polymer ?
#
loop_
_entity_poly.entity_id
_entity_poly.type
_entity_poly.pdbx_seq_one_letter_code
_entity_poly.pdbx_strand_id
1 'polypeptide(L)'
;SEMRGTNFQGADLSGSIFTKGNLLKANLEGANLTDSLADRVILDQANLTNAILTDAIMNSTRFYDAEITGADFTDALIDRYQAKLMCGRATGVNPVTGISTRDSLGCR
;
A
#
# COMPACT_ATOMS: atom_id res chain seq x y z
N SER A 1 -17.04 -0.03 1.52
CA SER A 1 -17.26 -1.44 1.12
C SER A 1 -16.56 -2.36 2.13
N GLU A 2 -17.16 -3.50 2.46
CA GLU A 2 -16.58 -4.49 3.39
C GLU A 2 -15.84 -5.56 2.59
N MET A 3 -14.52 -5.65 2.77
CA MET A 3 -13.59 -6.48 2.01
C MET A 3 -12.52 -7.11 2.93
N ARG A 4 -12.78 -7.20 4.25
CA ARG A 4 -11.89 -7.85 5.23
C ARG A 4 -11.41 -9.21 4.74
N GLY A 5 -10.11 -9.46 4.82
CA GLY A 5 -9.51 -10.77 4.51
C GLY A 5 -9.64 -11.23 3.05
N THR A 6 -10.08 -10.36 2.14
CA THR A 6 -10.23 -10.72 0.73
C THR A 6 -8.85 -10.95 0.11
N ASN A 7 -8.76 -11.91 -0.83
CA ASN A 7 -7.55 -12.18 -1.58
C ASN A 7 -7.56 -11.43 -2.93
N PHE A 8 -6.63 -10.49 -3.08
CA PHE A 8 -6.31 -9.71 -4.28
C PHE A 8 -4.86 -9.95 -4.72
N GLN A 9 -4.24 -11.06 -4.32
CA GLN A 9 -2.86 -11.37 -4.69
C GLN A 9 -2.66 -11.32 -6.21
N GLY A 10 -1.68 -10.54 -6.65
CA GLY A 10 -1.34 -10.33 -8.06
C GLY A 10 -2.44 -9.65 -8.90
N ALA A 11 -3.49 -9.12 -8.26
CA ALA A 11 -4.57 -8.46 -8.98
C ALA A 11 -4.11 -7.15 -9.62
N ASP A 12 -4.64 -6.86 -10.80
CA ASP A 12 -4.56 -5.52 -11.38
C ASP A 12 -5.72 -4.67 -10.84
N LEU A 13 -5.37 -3.72 -9.97
CA LEU A 13 -6.24 -2.73 -9.36
C LEU A 13 -5.81 -1.31 -9.77
N SER A 14 -5.10 -1.18 -10.89
CA SER A 14 -4.66 0.12 -11.38
C SER A 14 -5.85 1.05 -11.67
N GLY A 15 -5.73 2.31 -11.27
CA GLY A 15 -6.79 3.33 -11.40
C GLY A 15 -8.06 3.04 -10.57
N SER A 16 -8.06 2.03 -9.71
CA SER A 16 -9.24 1.69 -8.91
C SER A 16 -9.54 2.74 -7.84
N ILE A 17 -10.82 2.85 -7.47
CA ILE A 17 -11.29 3.81 -6.47
C ILE A 17 -11.89 3.07 -5.28
N PHE A 18 -11.28 3.26 -4.11
CA PHE A 18 -11.74 2.78 -2.82
C PHE A 18 -12.12 3.98 -1.94
N THR A 19 -13.38 4.08 -1.55
CA THR A 19 -13.84 5.12 -0.62
C THR A 19 -14.51 4.49 0.58
N LYS A 20 -14.04 4.82 1.79
CA LYS A 20 -14.54 4.22 3.05
C LYS A 20 -14.54 2.69 2.99
N GLY A 21 -13.49 2.14 2.38
CA GLY A 21 -13.26 0.71 2.21
C GLY A 21 -12.65 0.08 3.45
N ASN A 22 -12.96 -1.19 3.69
CA ASN A 22 -12.38 -1.95 4.78
C ASN A 22 -11.65 -3.18 4.21
N LEU A 23 -10.34 -3.05 4.07
CA LEU A 23 -9.41 -4.08 3.59
C LEU A 23 -8.54 -4.61 4.73
N LEU A 24 -9.02 -4.56 5.97
CA LEU A 24 -8.34 -5.15 7.12
C LEU A 24 -7.98 -6.61 6.81
N LYS A 25 -6.70 -6.97 6.97
CA LYS A 25 -6.15 -8.31 6.67
C LYS A 25 -6.31 -8.79 5.22
N ALA A 26 -6.61 -7.90 4.28
CA ALA A 26 -6.67 -8.29 2.87
C ALA A 26 -5.28 -8.74 2.38
N ASN A 27 -5.24 -9.71 1.47
CA ASN A 27 -4.03 -10.09 0.79
C ASN A 27 -3.91 -9.31 -0.52
N LEU A 28 -2.97 -8.37 -0.60
CA LEU A 28 -2.65 -7.54 -1.77
C LEU A 28 -1.21 -7.83 -2.24
N GLU A 29 -0.67 -9.00 -1.89
CA GLU A 29 0.69 -9.38 -2.27
C GLU A 29 0.87 -9.31 -3.80
N GLY A 30 1.85 -8.53 -4.24
CA GLY A 30 2.15 -8.33 -5.66
C GLY A 30 1.03 -7.64 -6.46
N ALA A 31 0.01 -7.07 -5.81
CA ALA A 31 -1.06 -6.37 -6.50
C ALA A 31 -0.55 -5.07 -7.14
N ASN A 32 -1.09 -4.72 -8.30
CA ASN A 32 -0.85 -3.44 -8.95
C ASN A 32 -1.93 -2.43 -8.54
N LEU A 33 -1.57 -1.41 -7.78
CA LEU A 33 -2.41 -0.30 -7.32
C LEU A 33 -1.96 1.05 -7.92
N THR A 34 -1.21 1.03 -9.02
CA THR A 34 -0.76 2.24 -9.71
C THR A 34 -1.95 3.16 -10.03
N ASP A 35 -1.79 4.46 -9.82
CA ASP A 35 -2.83 5.48 -10.04
C ASP A 35 -4.15 5.27 -9.24
N SER A 36 -4.16 4.40 -8.23
CA SER A 36 -5.38 4.15 -7.44
C SER A 36 -5.70 5.30 -6.48
N LEU A 37 -6.98 5.44 -6.14
CA LEU A 37 -7.48 6.39 -5.15
C LEU A 37 -8.07 5.64 -3.96
N ALA A 38 -7.46 5.79 -2.78
CA ALA A 38 -7.98 5.29 -1.51
C ALA A 38 -8.27 6.44 -0.54
N ASP A 39 -9.55 6.80 -0.39
CA ASP A 39 -10.02 7.79 0.58
C ASP A 39 -10.66 7.11 1.79
N ARG A 40 -10.11 7.33 2.99
CA ARG A 40 -10.60 6.81 4.28
C ARG A 40 -10.69 5.28 4.30
N VAL A 41 -9.67 4.61 3.79
CA VAL A 41 -9.60 3.13 3.73
C VAL A 41 -8.87 2.57 4.94
N ILE A 42 -9.26 1.36 5.37
CA ILE A 42 -8.55 0.59 6.40
C ILE A 42 -7.73 -0.51 5.70
N LEU A 43 -6.41 -0.38 5.69
CA LEU A 43 -5.44 -1.39 5.23
C LEU A 43 -4.66 -2.00 6.42
N ASP A 44 -5.17 -1.85 7.63
CA ASP A 44 -4.53 -2.39 8.82
C ASP A 44 -4.32 -3.92 8.65
N GLN A 45 -3.14 -4.42 9.00
CA GLN A 45 -2.73 -5.83 8.88
C GLN A 45 -2.87 -6.43 7.47
N ALA A 46 -3.03 -5.60 6.43
CA ALA A 46 -3.05 -6.09 5.05
C ALA A 46 -1.64 -6.53 4.63
N ASN A 47 -1.58 -7.56 3.77
CA ASN A 47 -0.34 -7.95 3.14
C ASN A 47 -0.17 -7.15 1.84
N LEU A 48 0.72 -6.16 1.84
CA LEU A 48 1.13 -5.36 0.67
C LEU A 48 2.52 -5.76 0.18
N THR A 49 3.03 -6.93 0.56
CA THR A 49 4.35 -7.41 0.14
C THR A 49 4.45 -7.38 -1.39
N ASN A 50 5.48 -6.75 -1.93
CA ASN A 50 5.71 -6.57 -3.37
C ASN A 50 4.60 -5.82 -4.15
N ALA A 51 3.62 -5.21 -3.47
CA ALA A 51 2.60 -4.41 -4.13
C ALA A 51 3.20 -3.15 -4.78
N ILE A 52 2.61 -2.71 -5.88
CA ILE A 52 3.02 -1.49 -6.59
C ILE A 52 1.97 -0.43 -6.35
N LEU A 53 2.32 0.67 -5.67
CA LEU A 53 1.43 1.79 -5.34
C LEU A 53 1.92 3.09 -5.98
N THR A 54 2.61 3.00 -7.10
CA THR A 54 3.14 4.17 -7.82
C THR A 54 2.03 5.15 -8.14
N ASP A 55 2.23 6.45 -7.84
CA ASP A 55 1.24 7.52 -8.05
C ASP A 55 -0.11 7.32 -7.32
N ALA A 56 -0.21 6.38 -6.37
CA ALA A 56 -1.45 6.14 -5.64
C ALA A 56 -1.76 7.28 -4.64
N ILE A 57 -3.03 7.65 -4.52
CA ILE A 57 -3.51 8.69 -3.60
C ILE A 57 -4.22 8.02 -2.41
N MET A 58 -3.57 8.02 -1.24
CA MET A 58 -4.01 7.27 -0.06
C MET A 58 -4.47 8.20 1.08
N ASN A 59 -5.40 9.11 0.79
CA ASN A 59 -5.89 10.13 1.72
C ASN A 59 -6.63 9.53 2.93
N SER A 60 -6.24 9.92 4.15
CA SER A 60 -6.89 9.46 5.38
C SER A 60 -6.96 7.93 5.51
N THR A 61 -6.06 7.21 4.84
CA THR A 61 -5.99 5.74 4.82
C THR A 61 -5.01 5.25 5.86
N ARG A 62 -5.36 4.15 6.56
CA ARG A 62 -4.54 3.61 7.66
C ARG A 62 -3.82 2.33 7.24
N PHE A 63 -2.57 2.20 7.65
CA PHE A 63 -1.68 1.07 7.36
C PHE A 63 -1.10 0.46 8.65
N TYR A 64 -1.86 0.41 9.75
CA TYR A 64 -1.29 -0.12 11.01
C TYR A 64 -0.98 -1.61 10.86
N ASP A 65 0.25 -2.00 11.20
CA ASP A 65 0.77 -3.37 11.07
C ASP A 65 0.61 -4.01 9.68
N ALA A 66 0.42 -3.20 8.63
CA ALA A 66 0.48 -3.70 7.26
C ALA A 66 1.89 -4.19 6.93
N GLU A 67 1.98 -5.34 6.26
CA GLU A 67 3.23 -5.90 5.73
C GLU A 67 3.55 -5.18 4.42
N ILE A 68 4.69 -4.53 4.34
CA ILE A 68 5.05 -3.66 3.21
C ILE A 68 6.40 -4.01 2.61
N THR A 69 6.96 -5.18 2.92
CA THR A 69 8.29 -5.57 2.43
C THR A 69 8.28 -5.64 0.91
N GLY A 70 9.19 -4.91 0.25
CA GLY A 70 9.23 -4.83 -1.20
C GLY A 70 8.06 -4.07 -1.84
N ALA A 71 7.18 -3.43 -1.07
CA ALA A 71 6.18 -2.55 -1.66
C ALA A 71 6.83 -1.31 -2.28
N ASP A 72 6.33 -0.84 -3.42
CA ASP A 72 6.78 0.37 -4.08
C ASP A 72 5.76 1.49 -3.87
N PHE A 73 6.18 2.57 -3.20
CA PHE A 73 5.37 3.74 -2.91
C PHE A 73 5.82 4.99 -3.69
N THR A 74 6.51 4.82 -4.82
CA THR A 74 7.07 5.92 -5.59
C THR A 74 5.96 6.91 -5.97
N ASP A 75 6.15 8.18 -5.60
CA ASP A 75 5.19 9.26 -5.82
C ASP A 75 3.78 9.05 -5.20
N ALA A 76 3.62 8.06 -4.33
CA ALA A 76 2.37 7.85 -3.60
C ALA A 76 2.10 8.98 -2.59
N LEU A 77 0.89 9.52 -2.62
CA LEU A 77 0.44 10.54 -1.67
C LEU A 77 -0.11 9.87 -0.40
N ILE A 78 0.73 9.79 0.64
CA ILE A 78 0.40 9.17 1.92
C ILE A 78 0.50 10.20 3.03
N ASP A 79 -0.41 10.13 4.01
CA ASP A 79 -0.34 10.92 5.23
C ASP A 79 1.04 10.80 5.90
N ARG A 80 1.69 11.94 6.18
CA ARG A 80 3.07 11.97 6.73
C ARG A 80 3.24 11.13 7.99
N TYR A 81 2.20 11.06 8.83
CA TYR A 81 2.19 10.24 10.02
C TYR A 81 2.23 8.73 9.69
N GLN A 82 1.42 8.29 8.72
CA GLN A 82 1.40 6.90 8.27
C GLN A 82 2.73 6.52 7.61
N ALA A 83 3.26 7.37 6.73
CA ALA A 83 4.58 7.18 6.11
C ALA A 83 5.67 7.03 7.18
N LYS A 84 5.70 7.91 8.19
CA LYS A 84 6.66 7.85 9.31
C LYS A 84 6.55 6.54 10.10
N LEU A 85 5.32 6.06 10.38
CA LEU A 85 5.12 4.78 11.06
C LEU A 85 5.64 3.60 10.22
N MET A 86 5.35 3.62 8.92
CA MET A 86 5.80 2.60 7.98
C MET A 86 7.32 2.59 7.85
N CYS A 87 8.00 3.74 7.89
CA CYS A 87 9.46 3.82 7.86
C CYS A 87 10.16 3.03 8.98
N GLY A 88 9.50 2.78 10.11
CA GLY A 88 10.04 1.95 11.19
C GLY A 88 10.20 0.47 10.82
N ARG A 89 9.48 0.00 9.79
CA ARG A 89 9.48 -1.42 9.36
C ARG A 89 9.65 -1.62 7.85
N ALA A 90 9.77 -0.54 7.07
CA ALA A 90 10.02 -0.58 5.65
C ALA A 90 11.37 -1.27 5.35
N THR A 91 11.33 -2.34 4.56
CA THR A 91 12.46 -3.15 4.13
C THR A 91 12.19 -3.73 2.73
N GLY A 92 13.24 -4.24 2.07
CA GLY A 92 13.12 -4.91 0.78
C GLY A 92 13.15 -3.99 -0.43
N VAL A 93 13.17 -4.63 -1.59
CA VAL A 93 13.18 -4.01 -2.92
C VAL A 93 12.07 -4.67 -3.71
N ASN A 94 11.25 -3.88 -4.40
CA ASN A 94 10.18 -4.42 -5.22
C ASN A 94 10.78 -5.24 -6.38
N PRO A 95 10.37 -6.51 -6.57
CA PRO A 95 10.97 -7.38 -7.58
C PRO A 95 10.60 -7.00 -9.02
N VAL A 96 9.56 -6.18 -9.21
CA VAL A 96 9.10 -5.73 -10.53
C VAL A 96 9.71 -4.39 -10.89
N THR A 97 9.68 -3.41 -9.99
CA THR A 97 10.17 -2.05 -10.26
C THR A 97 11.64 -1.84 -9.91
N GLY A 98 12.22 -2.70 -9.07
CA GLY A 98 13.60 -2.56 -8.60
C GLY A 98 13.79 -1.45 -7.56
N ILE A 99 12.72 -0.84 -7.06
CA ILE A 99 12.79 0.27 -6.11
C ILE A 99 12.77 -0.23 -4.66
N SER A 100 13.63 0.35 -3.83
CA SER A 100 13.65 0.13 -2.38
C SER A 100 12.39 0.71 -1.73
N THR A 101 11.70 -0.10 -0.92
CA THR A 101 10.51 0.34 -0.17
C THR A 101 10.80 1.55 0.72
N ARG A 102 11.98 1.61 1.33
CA ARG A 102 12.38 2.73 2.20
C ARG A 102 12.56 4.02 1.40
N ASP A 103 13.16 3.90 0.22
CA ASP A 103 13.47 5.05 -0.64
C ASP A 103 12.19 5.59 -1.25
N SER A 104 11.31 4.71 -1.75
CA SER A 104 9.99 5.10 -2.28
C SER A 104 9.09 5.78 -1.24
N LEU A 105 9.21 5.40 0.04
CA LEU A 105 8.49 6.04 1.15
C LEU A 105 9.11 7.39 1.58
N GLY A 106 10.28 7.76 1.07
CA GLY A 106 11.01 8.95 1.48
C GLY A 106 11.50 8.90 2.93
N CYS A 107 11.79 7.71 3.44
CA CYS A 107 12.33 7.53 4.79
C CYS A 107 13.72 8.20 4.89
N ARG A 108 13.90 9.03 5.92
CA ARG A 108 15.19 9.68 6.25
C ARG A 108 15.74 9.15 7.55
#